data_AF-A0A917V571-F1
#
_entry.id   AF-A0A917V571-F1
#
_cell.length_a   1.000
_cell.length_b   1.000
_cell.length_c   1.000
_cell.angle_alpha   90.00
_cell.angle_beta   90.00
_cell.angle_gamma   90.00
#
_symmetry.space_group_name_H-M   'P 1'
#
loop_
_entity.id
_entity.type
_entity.pdbx_description
1 polymer ?
#
loop_
_entity_poly.entity_id
_entity_poly.type
_entity_poly.pdbx_seq_one_letter_code
_entity_poly.pdbx_strand_id
1 'polypeptide(L)'
;MLIPDEAVLLDILERAVGGKVGSDGVTVFFPNGVVATQRMNIVRKGHTAVLRSWVGELKPQYTHFYSRPKAVAGLLALADDGWRVTANLHLAYHNCPPLRRWYPTMQLSANEYANYWMGSLAAAGRKDRDEVANPAFERWLVDEGFVSAAEAANLRKWLAGHARQKIDIRPSIALERVCGPAELTVPAIQRVTNAFLSAIGEPLVR
;
A
#
# COMPACT_ATOMS: atom_id res chain seq x y z
N MET A 1 -20.24 -24.99 -5.68
CA MET A 1 -20.42 -23.54 -5.88
C MET A 1 -19.21 -23.04 -6.66
N LEU A 2 -19.39 -22.80 -7.96
CA LEU A 2 -18.32 -22.32 -8.85
C LEU A 2 -18.12 -20.83 -8.59
N ILE A 3 -16.90 -20.47 -8.17
CA ILE A 3 -16.47 -19.07 -8.04
C ILE A 3 -16.50 -18.46 -9.45
N PRO A 4 -16.91 -17.19 -9.62
CA PRO A 4 -17.09 -16.61 -10.93
C PRO A 4 -15.79 -16.70 -11.75
N ASP A 5 -15.94 -16.98 -13.04
CA ASP A 5 -14.85 -16.98 -14.03
C ASP A 5 -14.05 -15.67 -13.96
N GLU A 6 -12.78 -15.68 -14.38
CA GLU A 6 -11.99 -14.47 -14.60
C GLU A 6 -12.77 -13.45 -15.46
N ALA A 7 -13.61 -13.92 -16.40
CA ALA A 7 -14.54 -13.10 -17.17
C ALA A 7 -15.59 -12.36 -16.30
N VAL A 8 -16.04 -12.95 -15.19
CA VAL A 8 -17.01 -12.33 -14.27
C VAL A 8 -16.31 -11.43 -13.24
N LEU A 9 -15.04 -11.70 -12.91
CA LEU A 9 -14.20 -10.73 -12.21
C LEU A 9 -13.84 -9.54 -13.12
N LEU A 10 -13.81 -9.74 -14.45
CA LEU A 10 -13.73 -8.68 -15.46
C LEU A 10 -15.04 -7.92 -15.65
N ASP A 11 -16.20 -8.51 -15.33
CA ASP A 11 -17.48 -7.78 -15.28
C ASP A 11 -17.50 -6.76 -14.13
N ILE A 12 -16.74 -7.01 -13.04
CA ILE A 12 -16.41 -5.99 -12.01
C ILE A 12 -15.65 -4.80 -12.64
N LEU A 13 -14.89 -5.05 -13.73
CA LEU A 13 -14.04 -4.07 -14.40
C LEU A 13 -14.79 -3.18 -15.40
N GLU A 14 -16.02 -3.49 -15.83
CA GLU A 14 -16.79 -2.59 -16.71
C GLU A 14 -17.08 -1.22 -16.06
N ARG A 15 -16.91 -1.10 -14.73
CA ARG A 15 -17.05 0.16 -13.97
C ARG A 15 -15.75 0.67 -13.33
N ALA A 16 -14.67 -0.08 -13.47
CA ALA A 16 -13.31 0.38 -13.17
C ALA A 16 -12.74 1.08 -14.42
N VAL A 17 -11.86 2.08 -14.26
CA VAL A 17 -11.16 2.70 -15.42
C VAL A 17 -10.19 1.73 -16.14
N GLY A 18 -10.06 0.51 -15.62
CA GLY A 18 -9.37 -0.60 -16.24
C GLY A 18 -9.06 -1.70 -15.23
N GLY A 19 -8.60 -2.84 -15.73
CA GLY A 19 -8.07 -3.91 -14.89
C GLY A 19 -7.02 -4.73 -15.63
N LYS A 20 -6.22 -5.47 -14.86
CA LYS A 20 -5.20 -6.36 -15.40
C LYS A 20 -5.34 -7.73 -14.76
N VAL A 21 -5.50 -8.74 -15.61
CA VAL A 21 -5.38 -10.15 -15.20
C VAL A 21 -3.90 -10.52 -15.23
N GLY A 22 -3.43 -11.14 -14.15
CA GLY A 22 -2.12 -11.78 -14.06
C GLY A 22 -2.29 -13.24 -13.68
N SER A 23 -1.20 -14.01 -13.70
CA SER A 23 -1.22 -15.45 -13.41
C SER A 23 -1.84 -15.83 -12.07
N ASP A 24 -1.80 -14.90 -11.10
CA ASP A 24 -2.16 -15.19 -9.70
C ASP A 24 -3.43 -14.44 -9.26
N GLY A 25 -4.05 -13.65 -10.15
CA GLY A 25 -5.26 -12.89 -9.82
C GLY A 25 -5.52 -11.65 -10.66
N VAL A 26 -6.43 -10.81 -10.15
CA VAL A 26 -6.96 -9.63 -10.86
C VAL A 26 -6.53 -8.36 -10.14
N THR A 27 -6.07 -7.37 -10.90
CA THR A 27 -5.86 -6.00 -10.43
C THR A 27 -6.98 -5.11 -10.95
N VAL A 28 -7.71 -4.48 -10.03
CA VAL A 28 -8.77 -3.51 -10.32
C VAL A 28 -8.20 -2.11 -10.09
N PHE A 29 -8.23 -1.23 -11.11
CA PHE A 29 -7.82 0.16 -10.96
C PHE A 29 -9.01 1.05 -10.63
N PHE A 30 -8.86 1.89 -9.60
CA PHE A 30 -9.95 2.75 -9.18
C PHE A 30 -10.17 3.92 -10.14
N PRO A 31 -11.44 4.36 -10.31
CA PRO A 31 -11.79 5.41 -11.24
C PRO A 31 -11.21 6.77 -10.87
N ASN A 32 -11.30 7.71 -11.80
CA ASN A 32 -10.95 9.12 -11.59
C ASN A 32 -11.65 9.66 -10.33
N GLY A 33 -10.87 10.27 -9.44
CA GLY A 33 -11.36 10.84 -8.18
C GLY A 33 -10.93 10.07 -6.94
N VAL A 34 -10.49 8.80 -7.06
CA VAL A 34 -9.82 8.10 -5.96
C VAL A 34 -8.34 8.53 -5.91
N VAL A 35 -7.90 9.13 -4.81
CA VAL A 35 -6.58 9.75 -4.71
C VAL A 35 -5.65 9.00 -3.77
N ALA A 36 -6.08 8.55 -2.59
CA ALA A 36 -5.20 7.95 -1.59
C ALA A 36 -4.63 6.57 -1.98
N THR A 37 -5.18 5.94 -3.02
CA THR A 37 -4.70 4.68 -3.59
C THR A 37 -5.09 4.57 -5.07
N GLN A 38 -4.54 3.59 -5.79
CA GLN A 38 -4.78 3.40 -7.22
C GLN A 38 -5.54 2.12 -7.56
N ARG A 39 -5.47 1.10 -6.69
CA ARG A 39 -5.91 -0.24 -7.07
C ARG A 39 -6.24 -1.14 -5.89
N MET A 40 -7.04 -2.16 -6.18
CA MET A 40 -7.21 -3.35 -5.38
C MET A 40 -6.70 -4.56 -6.17
N ASN A 41 -5.81 -5.33 -5.58
CA ASN A 41 -5.40 -6.62 -6.11
C ASN A 41 -6.22 -7.72 -5.44
N ILE A 42 -6.77 -8.65 -6.21
CA ILE A 42 -7.53 -9.80 -5.74
C ILE A 42 -6.73 -11.03 -6.16
N VAL A 43 -6.08 -11.69 -5.19
CA VAL A 43 -5.20 -12.83 -5.42
C VAL A 43 -5.88 -14.10 -4.94
N ARG A 44 -6.03 -15.10 -5.80
CA ARG A 44 -6.70 -16.35 -5.42
C ARG A 44 -5.76 -17.23 -4.58
N LYS A 45 -6.32 -17.85 -3.53
CA LYS A 45 -5.63 -18.86 -2.71
C LYS A 45 -6.57 -20.04 -2.45
N GLY A 46 -6.56 -21.01 -3.36
CA GLY A 46 -7.46 -22.16 -3.32
C GLY A 46 -8.93 -21.74 -3.40
N HIS A 47 -9.66 -21.95 -2.29
CA HIS A 47 -11.07 -21.58 -2.11
C HIS A 47 -11.29 -20.20 -1.48
N THR A 48 -10.21 -19.47 -1.20
CA THR A 48 -10.25 -18.11 -0.66
C THR A 48 -9.64 -17.12 -1.65
N ALA A 49 -9.84 -15.83 -1.42
CA ALA A 49 -9.07 -14.79 -2.08
C ALA A 49 -8.46 -13.84 -1.05
N VAL A 50 -7.37 -13.17 -1.43
CA VAL A 50 -6.75 -12.11 -0.64
C VAL A 50 -6.89 -10.81 -1.42
N LEU A 51 -7.60 -9.86 -0.84
CA LEU A 51 -7.70 -8.48 -1.32
C LEU A 51 -6.50 -7.72 -0.77
N ARG A 52 -5.83 -6.94 -1.61
CA ARG A 52 -4.64 -6.17 -1.25
C ARG A 52 -4.70 -4.77 -1.83
N SER A 53 -4.37 -3.78 -1.01
CA SER A 53 -4.19 -2.41 -1.48
C SER A 53 -3.05 -1.73 -0.73
N TRP A 54 -2.56 -0.63 -1.31
CA TRP A 54 -1.52 0.20 -0.74
C TRP A 54 -2.02 1.63 -0.74
N VAL A 55 -2.14 2.21 0.44
CA VAL A 55 -2.54 3.60 0.63
C VAL A 55 -1.29 4.45 0.83
N GLY A 56 -1.26 5.63 0.21
CA GLY A 56 -0.14 6.56 0.34
C GLY A 56 1.17 6.10 -0.31
N GLU A 57 1.13 5.34 -1.41
CA GLU A 57 2.37 4.88 -2.07
C GLU A 57 3.08 6.00 -2.83
N LEU A 58 2.32 6.87 -3.51
CA LEU A 58 2.87 7.96 -4.33
C LEU A 58 2.66 9.33 -3.66
N LYS A 59 3.46 10.33 -4.06
CA LYS A 59 3.40 11.68 -3.48
C LYS A 59 2.00 12.30 -3.41
N PRO A 60 1.22 12.35 -4.50
CA PRO A 60 -0.16 12.86 -4.42
C PRO A 60 -1.02 12.07 -3.42
N GLN A 61 -0.82 10.75 -3.34
CA GLN A 61 -1.59 9.86 -2.49
C GLN A 61 -1.29 10.09 -1.02
N TYR A 62 -0.02 10.07 -0.61
CA TYR A 62 0.33 10.22 0.81
C TYR A 62 0.07 11.65 1.29
N THR A 63 0.26 12.67 0.44
CA THR A 63 -0.10 14.05 0.78
C THR A 63 -1.59 14.17 1.03
N HIS A 64 -2.41 13.56 0.18
CA HIS A 64 -3.85 13.58 0.33
C HIS A 64 -4.35 12.76 1.53
N PHE A 65 -3.74 11.61 1.80
CA PHE A 65 -4.14 10.72 2.88
C PHE A 65 -3.76 11.26 4.26
N TYR A 66 -2.47 11.54 4.50
CA TYR A 66 -1.99 11.94 5.83
C TYR A 66 -2.41 13.35 6.25
N SER A 67 -2.88 14.19 5.32
CA SER A 67 -3.49 15.49 5.65
C SER A 67 -4.95 15.37 6.17
N ARG A 68 -5.52 14.16 6.19
CA ARG A 68 -6.91 13.91 6.58
C ARG A 68 -6.96 12.94 7.78
N PRO A 69 -6.89 13.42 9.03
CA PRO A 69 -6.88 12.56 10.22
C PRO A 69 -8.06 11.59 10.30
N LYS A 70 -9.25 11.99 9.83
CA LYS A 70 -10.43 11.12 9.75
C LYS A 70 -10.24 9.92 8.81
N ALA A 71 -9.58 10.12 7.67
CA ALA A 71 -9.29 9.05 6.72
C ALA A 71 -8.23 8.09 7.29
N VAL A 72 -7.24 8.62 8.00
CA VAL A 72 -6.24 7.81 8.71
C VAL A 72 -6.89 6.95 9.79
N ALA A 73 -7.73 7.55 10.63
CA ALA A 73 -8.47 6.84 11.67
C ALA A 73 -9.39 5.75 11.09
N GLY A 74 -10.14 6.07 10.02
CA GLY A 74 -10.99 5.10 9.34
C GLY A 74 -10.21 3.93 8.75
N LEU A 75 -9.04 4.18 8.15
CA LEU A 75 -8.16 3.13 7.67
C LEU A 75 -7.69 2.19 8.79
N LEU A 76 -7.29 2.74 9.93
CA LEU A 76 -6.81 1.94 11.06
C LEU A 76 -7.94 1.10 11.68
N ALA A 77 -9.16 1.64 11.73
CA ALA A 77 -10.35 0.93 12.21
C ALA A 77 -10.70 -0.31 11.37
N LEU A 78 -10.26 -0.39 10.10
CA LEU A 78 -10.46 -1.59 9.28
C LEU A 78 -9.81 -2.85 9.89
N ALA A 79 -8.85 -2.69 10.81
CA ALA A 79 -8.27 -3.80 11.55
C ALA A 79 -9.34 -4.60 12.32
N ASP A 80 -10.38 -3.93 12.82
CA ASP A 80 -11.50 -4.56 13.53
C ASP A 80 -12.47 -5.26 12.56
N ASP A 81 -12.41 -4.93 11.27
CA ASP A 81 -13.25 -5.48 10.19
C ASP A 81 -12.53 -6.60 9.38
N GLY A 82 -11.55 -7.24 10.00
CA GLY A 82 -10.83 -8.39 9.43
C GLY A 82 -9.78 -8.00 8.38
N TRP A 83 -9.44 -6.73 8.24
CA TRP A 83 -8.26 -6.33 7.48
C TRP A 83 -7.01 -6.46 8.35
N ARG A 84 -5.93 -6.92 7.74
CA ARG A 84 -4.58 -6.72 8.26
C ARG A 84 -4.06 -5.41 7.72
N VAL A 85 -3.79 -4.47 8.62
CA VAL A 85 -3.23 -3.15 8.30
C VAL A 85 -1.79 -3.10 8.80
N THR A 86 -0.84 -2.84 7.90
CA THR A 86 0.59 -2.90 8.20
C THR A 86 1.33 -1.69 7.66
N ALA A 87 2.22 -1.12 8.47
CA ALA A 87 3.21 -0.17 8.01
C ALA A 87 4.00 -0.75 6.83
N ASN A 88 4.27 0.06 5.81
CA ASN A 88 4.89 -0.39 4.56
C ASN A 88 5.82 0.68 3.99
N LEU A 89 6.75 1.17 4.82
CA LEU A 89 7.82 2.04 4.35
C LEU A 89 8.59 1.31 3.26
N HIS A 90 8.89 2.01 2.17
CA HIS A 90 9.85 1.49 1.21
C HIS A 90 10.57 2.60 0.47
N LEU A 91 11.76 2.26 0.00
CA LEU A 91 12.56 3.13 -0.85
C LEU A 91 12.52 2.62 -2.28
N ALA A 92 12.29 3.53 -3.21
CA ALA A 92 12.17 3.21 -4.62
C ALA A 92 12.67 4.37 -5.48
N TYR A 93 13.26 4.06 -6.62
CA TYR A 93 13.48 5.05 -7.67
C TYR A 93 12.31 5.08 -8.66
N HIS A 94 12.29 6.06 -9.57
CA HIS A 94 11.26 6.16 -10.59
C HIS A 94 11.16 4.87 -11.43
N ASN A 95 9.95 4.32 -11.58
CA ASN A 95 9.67 3.04 -12.26
C ASN A 95 10.43 1.83 -11.68
N CYS A 96 10.84 1.88 -10.40
CA CYS A 96 11.46 0.75 -9.73
C CYS A 96 10.47 -0.43 -9.64
N PRO A 97 10.80 -1.59 -10.24
CA PRO A 97 9.95 -2.78 -10.13
C PRO A 97 9.92 -3.24 -8.66
N PRO A 98 8.80 -3.85 -8.19
CA PRO A 98 8.64 -4.21 -6.78
C PRO A 98 9.83 -4.96 -6.17
N LEU A 99 10.38 -5.95 -6.88
CA LEU A 99 11.53 -6.76 -6.43
C LEU A 99 12.85 -6.00 -6.26
N ARG A 100 12.95 -4.76 -6.75
CA ARG A 100 14.15 -3.92 -6.62
C ARG A 100 13.98 -2.78 -5.61
N ARG A 101 12.80 -2.66 -4.99
CA ARG A 101 12.58 -1.67 -3.93
C ARG A 101 13.19 -2.19 -2.63
N TRP A 102 13.59 -1.28 -1.77
CA TRP A 102 14.00 -1.64 -0.42
C TRP A 102 12.78 -1.64 0.48
N TYR A 103 12.44 -2.82 0.99
CA TYR A 103 11.39 -3.04 1.98
C TYR A 103 12.06 -3.52 3.26
N PRO A 104 12.13 -2.71 4.32
CA PRO A 104 12.61 -3.18 5.60
C PRO A 104 11.53 -3.94 6.36
N THR A 105 11.95 -4.74 7.33
CA THR A 105 11.05 -5.28 8.36
C THR A 105 10.65 -4.17 9.33
N MET A 106 9.44 -3.63 9.16
CA MET A 106 8.91 -2.56 10.00
C MET A 106 8.82 -2.96 11.47
N GLN A 107 9.28 -2.08 12.38
CA GLN A 107 9.11 -2.26 13.83
C GLN A 107 7.86 -1.54 14.37
N LEU A 108 7.46 -0.42 13.75
CA LEU A 108 6.26 0.32 14.15
C LEU A 108 4.98 -0.45 13.83
N SER A 109 4.01 -0.38 14.74
CA SER A 109 2.62 -0.71 14.43
C SER A 109 2.06 0.24 13.36
N ALA A 110 0.96 -0.16 12.71
CA ALA A 110 0.30 0.70 11.73
C ALA A 110 -0.15 2.05 12.34
N ASN A 111 -0.57 2.05 13.61
CA ASN A 111 -1.01 3.26 14.30
C ASN A 111 0.16 4.22 14.57
N GLU A 112 1.25 3.75 15.17
CA GLU A 112 2.45 4.57 15.43
C GLU A 112 3.02 5.13 14.13
N TYR A 113 3.11 4.28 13.11
CA TYR A 113 3.58 4.66 11.78
C TYR A 113 2.71 5.76 11.14
N ALA A 114 1.38 5.61 11.20
CA ALA A 114 0.48 6.60 10.64
C ALA A 114 0.54 7.94 11.39
N ASN A 115 0.61 7.90 12.73
CA ASN A 115 0.75 9.09 13.56
C ASN A 115 2.04 9.84 13.26
N TYR A 116 3.16 9.12 13.06
CA TYR A 116 4.41 9.73 12.63
C TYR A 116 4.24 10.51 11.33
N TRP A 117 3.69 9.88 10.29
CA TRP A 117 3.58 10.51 8.98
C TRP A 117 2.59 11.67 8.91
N MET A 118 1.57 11.69 9.77
CA MET A 118 0.71 12.86 9.92
C MET A 118 1.47 14.10 10.44
N GLY A 119 2.48 13.91 11.31
CA GLY A 119 3.30 15.00 11.86
C GLY A 119 4.56 15.33 11.05
N SER A 120 5.11 14.35 10.33
CA SER A 120 6.46 14.42 9.75
C SER A 120 6.48 14.23 8.24
N LEU A 121 5.40 14.60 7.53
CA LEU A 121 5.25 14.32 6.10
C LEU A 121 6.34 14.95 5.22
N ALA A 122 6.99 16.02 5.68
CA ALA A 122 8.11 16.66 4.99
C ALA A 122 9.35 15.74 4.86
N ALA A 123 9.47 14.72 5.71
CA ALA A 123 10.53 13.72 5.60
C ALA A 123 10.32 12.75 4.43
N ALA A 124 9.08 12.61 3.93
CA ALA A 124 8.76 11.74 2.80
C ALA A 124 9.16 12.33 1.45
N GLY A 125 9.15 11.49 0.42
CA GLY A 125 9.36 11.89 -0.96
C GLY A 125 10.82 11.79 -1.40
N ARG A 126 11.14 12.55 -2.45
CA ARG A 126 12.40 12.39 -3.20
C ARG A 126 13.59 12.95 -2.42
N LYS A 127 14.62 12.12 -2.30
CA LYS A 127 15.95 12.44 -1.78
C LYS A 127 17.01 12.17 -2.83
N ASP A 128 18.12 12.89 -2.72
CA ASP A 128 19.36 12.53 -3.37
C ASP A 128 19.93 11.25 -2.77
N ARG A 129 20.62 10.49 -3.61
CA ARG A 129 21.27 9.25 -3.20
C ARG A 129 22.24 9.50 -2.05
N ASP A 130 22.99 10.60 -2.09
CA ASP A 130 23.96 10.95 -1.06
C ASP A 130 23.28 11.30 0.28
N GLU A 131 22.07 11.87 0.24
CA GLU A 131 21.26 12.06 1.45
C GLU A 131 20.86 10.72 2.06
N VAL A 132 20.44 9.76 1.25
CA VAL A 132 20.05 8.41 1.73
C VAL A 132 21.26 7.59 2.17
N ALA A 133 22.42 7.78 1.54
CA ALA A 133 23.68 7.13 1.88
C ALA A 133 24.34 7.74 3.13
N ASN A 134 23.89 8.92 3.57
CA ASN A 134 24.41 9.55 4.78
C ASN A 134 24.07 8.69 6.01
N PRO A 135 25.03 8.37 6.89
CA PRO A 135 24.76 7.63 8.13
C PRO A 135 23.68 8.27 9.02
N ALA A 136 23.43 9.58 8.90
CA ALA A 136 22.32 10.24 9.57
C ALA A 136 20.95 9.74 9.12
N PHE A 137 20.79 9.32 7.86
CA PHE A 137 19.55 8.75 7.36
C PHE A 137 19.25 7.39 7.98
N GLU A 138 20.27 6.52 8.07
CA GLU A 138 20.12 5.23 8.77
C GLU A 138 19.83 5.42 10.25
N ARG A 139 20.50 6.36 10.92
CA ARG A 139 20.19 6.71 12.31
C ARG A 139 18.76 7.18 12.45
N TRP A 140 18.30 8.09 11.60
CA TRP A 140 16.90 8.54 11.58
C TRP A 140 15.91 7.37 11.43
N LEU A 141 16.18 6.40 10.55
CA LEU A 141 15.32 5.22 10.42
C LEU A 141 15.23 4.39 11.71
N VAL A 142 16.32 4.32 12.48
CA VAL A 142 16.38 3.58 13.75
C VAL A 142 15.79 4.38 14.90
N ASP A 143 16.13 5.66 15.00
CA ASP A 143 15.71 6.56 16.08
C ASP A 143 14.19 6.80 16.05
N GLU A 144 13.60 6.92 14.86
CA GLU A 144 12.14 7.00 14.69
C GLU A 144 11.45 5.63 14.77
N GLY A 145 12.22 4.56 15.02
CA GLY A 145 11.70 3.22 15.23
C GLY A 145 11.18 2.54 13.96
N PHE A 146 11.47 3.04 12.75
CA PHE A 146 11.01 2.36 11.54
C PHE A 146 11.61 0.97 11.39
N VAL A 147 12.90 0.82 11.68
CA VAL A 147 13.69 -0.40 11.45
C VAL A 147 14.65 -0.66 12.60
N SER A 148 15.11 -1.90 12.75
CA SER A 148 16.20 -2.21 13.69
C SER A 148 17.56 -1.76 13.14
N ALA A 149 18.55 -1.56 14.01
CA ALA A 149 19.92 -1.21 13.59
C ALA A 149 20.53 -2.27 12.64
N ALA A 150 20.23 -3.55 12.87
CA ALA A 150 20.68 -4.63 12.00
C ALA A 150 20.06 -4.54 10.59
N GLU A 151 18.78 -4.17 10.51
CA GLU A 151 18.08 -4.02 9.23
C GLU A 151 18.50 -2.73 8.50
N ALA A 152 18.73 -1.64 9.22
CA ALA A 152 19.27 -0.39 8.66
C ALA A 152 20.61 -0.63 7.94
N ALA A 153 21.46 -1.51 8.47
CA ALA A 153 22.73 -1.88 7.83
C ALA A 153 22.56 -2.50 6.43
N ASN A 154 21.41 -3.13 6.14
CA ASN A 154 21.11 -3.68 4.81
C ASN A 154 20.82 -2.60 3.76
N LEU A 155 20.51 -1.35 4.18
CA LEU A 155 20.26 -0.24 3.27
C LEU A 155 21.46 0.04 2.36
N ARG A 156 22.69 0.03 2.91
CA ARG A 156 23.92 0.27 2.12
C ARG A 156 24.11 -0.78 1.04
N LYS A 157 23.85 -2.04 1.36
CA LYS A 157 23.92 -3.15 0.41
C LYS A 157 22.90 -2.96 -0.71
N TRP A 158 21.67 -2.56 -0.37
CA TRP A 158 20.65 -2.25 -1.38
C TRP A 158 21.07 -1.05 -2.24
N LEU A 159 21.57 0.03 -1.65
CA LEU A 159 22.06 1.20 -2.38
C LEU A 159 23.17 0.81 -3.37
N ALA A 160 24.17 0.05 -2.92
CA ALA A 160 25.29 -0.39 -3.76
C ALA A 160 24.86 -1.19 -4.99
N GLY A 161 23.72 -1.90 -4.91
CA GLY A 161 23.15 -2.65 -6.04
C GLY A 161 22.51 -1.79 -7.14
N HIS A 162 22.44 -0.46 -6.98
CA HIS A 162 21.74 0.43 -7.90
C HIS A 162 22.55 1.70 -8.20
N ALA A 163 22.58 2.14 -9.47
CA ALA A 163 23.26 3.38 -9.89
C ALA A 163 22.35 4.64 -9.86
N ARG A 164 21.16 4.55 -9.26
CA ARG A 164 20.15 5.63 -9.32
C ARG A 164 20.45 6.75 -8.33
N GLN A 165 20.33 7.98 -8.81
CA GLN A 165 20.67 9.22 -8.09
C GLN A 165 19.53 9.78 -7.24
N LYS A 166 18.29 9.44 -7.55
CA LYS A 166 17.11 9.92 -6.82
C LYS A 166 16.34 8.73 -6.25
N ILE A 167 16.01 8.82 -4.97
CA ILE A 167 15.34 7.77 -4.19
C ILE A 167 14.13 8.41 -3.52
N ASP A 168 12.96 7.82 -3.74
CA ASP A 168 11.71 8.26 -3.12
C ASP A 168 11.47 7.46 -1.84
N ILE A 169 11.29 8.16 -0.73
CA ILE A 169 10.80 7.61 0.54
C ILE A 169 9.28 7.55 0.45
N ARG A 170 8.72 6.34 0.52
CA ARG A 170 7.30 6.10 0.31
C ARG A 170 6.62 5.65 1.60
N PRO A 171 5.82 6.52 2.24
CA PRO A 171 5.19 6.26 3.53
C PRO A 171 3.91 5.44 3.37
N SER A 172 3.96 4.31 2.66
CA SER A 172 2.77 3.52 2.34
C SER A 172 2.25 2.76 3.56
N ILE A 173 0.95 2.50 3.60
CA ILE A 173 0.32 1.49 4.45
C ILE A 173 -0.22 0.38 3.55
N ALA A 174 0.14 -0.86 3.84
CA ALA A 174 -0.37 -2.04 3.15
C ALA A 174 -1.60 -2.58 3.87
N LEU A 175 -2.61 -2.95 3.10
CA LEU A 175 -3.84 -3.57 3.58
C LEU A 175 -4.01 -4.94 2.94
N GLU A 176 -4.36 -5.95 3.73
CA GLU A 176 -4.77 -7.25 3.22
C GLU A 176 -6.04 -7.76 3.92
N ARG A 177 -6.99 -8.32 3.17
CA ARG A 177 -8.15 -9.02 3.75
C ARG A 177 -8.35 -10.36 3.07
N VAL A 178 -8.53 -11.40 3.87
CA VAL A 178 -8.88 -12.72 3.36
C VAL A 178 -10.39 -12.79 3.22
N CYS A 179 -10.86 -13.11 2.03
CA CYS A 179 -12.27 -13.33 1.72
C CYS A 179 -12.53 -14.84 1.62
N GLY A 180 -13.51 -15.31 2.38
CA GLY A 180 -13.95 -16.71 2.32
C GLY A 180 -14.79 -17.01 1.07
N PRO A 181 -15.09 -18.28 0.77
CA PRO A 181 -15.84 -18.68 -0.43
C PRO A 181 -17.17 -17.93 -0.64
N ALA A 182 -17.88 -17.62 0.43
CA ALA A 182 -19.16 -16.89 0.38
C ALA A 182 -19.00 -15.43 -0.05
N GLU A 183 -17.81 -14.84 0.13
CA GLU A 183 -17.49 -13.47 -0.26
C GLU A 183 -16.87 -13.39 -1.66
N LEU A 184 -16.67 -14.53 -2.35
CA LEU A 184 -16.11 -14.57 -3.70
C LEU A 184 -17.20 -14.42 -4.77
N THR A 185 -18.08 -13.43 -4.56
CA THR A 185 -19.07 -12.99 -5.54
C THR A 185 -18.79 -11.53 -5.88
N VAL A 186 -19.14 -11.11 -7.10
CA VAL A 186 -18.98 -9.73 -7.55
C VAL A 186 -19.58 -8.73 -6.54
N PRO A 187 -20.85 -8.89 -6.08
CA PRO A 187 -21.43 -7.93 -5.15
C PRO A 187 -20.74 -7.91 -3.78
N ALA A 188 -20.22 -9.06 -3.31
CA ALA A 188 -19.52 -9.12 -2.04
C ALA A 188 -18.15 -8.43 -2.11
N ILE A 189 -17.36 -8.69 -3.16
CA ILE A 189 -16.07 -8.03 -3.39
C ILE A 189 -16.25 -6.52 -3.55
N GLN A 190 -17.28 -6.09 -4.28
CA GLN A 190 -17.60 -4.68 -4.43
C GLN A 190 -17.96 -4.03 -3.09
N ARG A 191 -18.79 -4.67 -2.26
CA ARG A 191 -19.11 -4.16 -0.91
C ARG A 191 -17.88 -4.01 -0.04
N VAL A 192 -16.99 -5.00 -0.02
CA VAL A 192 -15.74 -4.96 0.75
C VAL A 192 -14.81 -3.85 0.25
N THR A 193 -14.71 -3.69 -1.07
CA THR A 193 -13.93 -2.62 -1.70
C THR A 193 -14.50 -1.24 -1.36
N ASN A 194 -15.83 -1.08 -1.40
CA ASN A 194 -16.49 0.17 -1.05
C ASN A 194 -16.41 0.49 0.45
N ALA A 195 -16.45 -0.51 1.32
CA ALA A 195 -16.20 -0.31 2.75
C ALA A 195 -14.78 0.22 2.98
N PHE A 196 -13.78 -0.36 2.30
CA PHE A 196 -12.40 0.13 2.32
C PHE A 196 -12.31 1.58 1.80
N LEU A 197 -12.85 1.88 0.62
CA LEU A 197 -12.81 3.23 0.03
C LEU A 197 -13.52 4.26 0.91
N SER A 198 -14.68 3.91 1.48
CA SER A 198 -15.40 4.77 2.43
C SER A 198 -14.57 5.06 3.68
N ALA A 199 -13.86 4.07 4.22
CA ALA A 199 -13.04 4.23 5.42
C ALA A 199 -11.90 5.23 5.21
N ILE A 200 -11.34 5.28 4.00
CA ILE A 200 -10.31 6.26 3.62
C ILE A 200 -10.87 7.56 3.02
N GLY A 201 -12.19 7.74 3.05
CA GLY A 201 -12.86 8.95 2.55
C GLY A 201 -12.68 9.15 1.05
N GLU A 202 -12.65 8.07 0.27
CA GLU A 202 -12.56 8.07 -1.18
C GLU A 202 -13.91 7.74 -1.83
N PRO A 203 -14.15 8.19 -3.07
CA PRO A 203 -15.37 7.84 -3.81
C PRO A 203 -15.56 6.32 -3.96
N LEU A 204 -16.81 5.87 -3.88
CA LEU A 204 -17.18 4.46 -4.04
C LEU A 204 -17.13 4.03 -5.52
N VAL A 205 -16.80 2.77 -5.76
CA VAL A 205 -16.94 2.14 -7.08
C VAL A 205 -18.38 1.66 -7.29
N ARG A 206 -18.96 2.07 -8.43
CA ARG A 206 -20.31 1.67 -8.85
C ARG A 206 -20.31 0.28 -9.45
#